data_AF-A0A8R7RAA3-F1
#
_entry.id   AF-A0A8R7RAA3-F1
#
_cell.length_a   1.000
_cell.length_b   1.000
_cell.length_c   1.000
_cell.angle_alpha   90.00
_cell.angle_beta   90.00
_cell.angle_gamma   90.00
#
_symmetry.space_group_name_H-M   'P 1'
#
loop_
_entity.id
_entity.type
_entity.pdbx_description
1 polymer ?
#
loop_
_entity_poly.entity_id
_entity_poly.type
_entity_poly.pdbx_seq_one_letter_code
_entity_poly.pdbx_strand_id
1 'polypeptide(L)'
;MLSCLLNFIDGLSASVRERIIIFTTNQKEKMDPALIREGRMDKQIEMSYCLFEGFKVLAKNYLDVVEHGLFGEIQRLLEETDMLPTDVADNLMPMSTKKKRDPN
;
A
#
# COMPACT_ATOMS: atom_id res chain seq x y z
N MET A 1 -5.74 -16.60 22.43
CA MET A 1 -4.86 -16.42 21.25
C MET A 1 -4.19 -15.05 21.23
N LEU A 2 -4.92 -13.97 21.47
CA LEU A 2 -4.38 -12.61 21.43
C LEU A 2 -3.29 -12.32 22.49
N SER A 3 -3.44 -12.90 23.68
CA SER A 3 -2.46 -12.81 24.78
C SER A 3 -1.09 -13.41 24.45
N CYS A 4 -1.03 -14.48 23.63
CA CYS A 4 0.24 -15.07 23.21
C CYS A 4 1.02 -14.13 22.28
N LEU A 5 0.33 -13.47 21.34
CA LEU A 5 0.94 -12.51 20.43
C LEU A 5 1.48 -11.29 21.19
N LEU A 6 0.72 -10.80 22.17
CA LEU A 6 1.14 -9.69 23.03
C LEU A 6 2.40 -10.01 23.83
N ASN A 7 2.42 -11.15 24.51
CA ASN A 7 3.59 -11.58 25.29
C ASN A 7 4.82 -11.83 24.40
N PHE A 8 4.61 -12.29 23.17
CA PHE A 8 5.67 -12.44 22.20
C PHE A 8 6.24 -11.09 21.74
N ILE A 9 5.38 -10.10 21.45
CA ILE A 9 5.81 -8.74 21.09
C ILE A 9 6.58 -8.09 22.24
N ASP A 10 6.05 -8.16 23.47
CA ASP A 10 6.69 -7.59 24.65
C ASP A 10 8.06 -8.28 24.92
N GLY A 11 8.14 -9.60 24.77
CA GLY A 11 9.38 -10.37 24.91
C GLY A 11 10.42 -10.08 23.82
N LEU A 12 9.98 -9.85 22.58
CA LEU A 12 10.85 -9.44 21.48
C LEU A 12 11.40 -8.02 21.66
N SER A 13 10.56 -7.11 22.17
CA SER A 13 10.93 -5.72 22.43
C SER A 13 11.94 -5.60 23.59
N ALA A 14 11.83 -6.46 24.61
CA ALA A 14 12.70 -6.42 25.79
C ALA A 14 14.16 -6.90 25.56
N SER A 15 14.41 -7.73 24.53
CA SER A 15 15.74 -8.36 24.34
C SER A 15 16.71 -7.60 23.44
N VAL A 16 16.23 -6.70 22.59
CA VAL A 16 17.05 -5.94 21.64
C VAL A 16 16.63 -4.48 21.65
N ARG A 17 17.56 -3.57 21.95
CA ARG A 17 17.29 -2.14 22.21
C ARG A 17 16.74 -1.36 21.01
N GLU A 18 16.96 -1.82 19.78
CA GLU A 18 16.59 -1.09 18.56
C GLU A 18 15.92 -2.05 17.55
N ARG A 19 14.59 -2.18 17.62
CA ARG A 19 13.81 -2.98 16.68
C ARG A 19 12.58 -2.20 16.21
N ILE A 20 12.33 -2.23 14.91
CA ILE A 20 11.08 -1.77 14.30
C ILE A 20 10.25 -3.00 13.98
N ILE A 21 8.99 -3.05 14.45
CA ILE A 21 8.04 -4.11 14.13
C ILE A 21 6.95 -3.51 13.26
N ILE A 22 6.75 -4.08 12.07
CA ILE A 22 5.73 -3.63 11.11
C ILE A 22 4.61 -4.68 11.09
N PHE A 23 3.37 -4.21 11.29
CA PHE A 23 2.17 -5.01 11.14
C PHE A 23 1.33 -4.47 9.99
N THR A 24 0.69 -5.37 9.25
CA THR A 24 -0.24 -5.02 8.17
C THR A 24 -1.59 -5.68 8.45
N THR A 25 -2.68 -4.92 8.34
CA THR A 25 -4.04 -5.46 8.46
C THR A 25 -4.96 -4.78 7.47
N ASN A 26 -5.91 -5.54 6.91
CA ASN A 26 -6.99 -5.01 6.08
C ASN A 26 -8.23 -4.65 6.92
N GLN A 27 -8.21 -4.94 8.23
CA GLN A 27 -9.34 -4.77 9.16
C GLN A 27 -8.82 -4.18 10.47
N LYS A 28 -8.58 -2.87 10.47
CA LYS A 28 -8.02 -2.15 11.62
C LYS A 28 -8.99 -2.12 12.80
N GLU A 29 -10.28 -1.99 12.52
CA GLU A 29 -11.39 -1.91 13.46
C GLU A 29 -11.61 -3.19 14.28
N LYS A 30 -11.07 -4.33 13.82
CA LYS A 30 -11.13 -5.60 14.55
C LYS A 30 -9.91 -5.86 15.43
N MET A 31 -8.94 -4.95 15.46
CA MET A 31 -7.79 -5.08 16.34
C MET A 31 -8.16 -4.74 17.78
N ASP A 32 -7.56 -5.47 18.72
CA ASP A 32 -7.74 -5.19 20.14
C ASP A 32 -7.14 -3.81 20.48
N PRO A 33 -7.91 -2.92 21.13
CA PRO A 33 -7.42 -1.62 21.57
C PRO A 33 -6.13 -1.67 22.40
N ALA A 34 -5.83 -2.78 23.08
CA ALA A 34 -4.61 -2.99 23.85
C ALA A 34 -3.34 -3.12 22.99
N LEU A 35 -3.47 -3.41 21.69
CA LEU A 35 -2.36 -3.40 20.72
C LEU A 35 -2.06 -1.99 20.22
N ILE A 36 -3.07 -1.14 20.15
CA ILE A 36 -3.04 0.21 19.56
C ILE A 36 -2.51 1.27 20.56
N ARG A 37 -2.19 0.85 21.78
CA ARG A 37 -1.64 1.72 22.81
C ARG A 37 -0.18 2.07 22.53
N GLU A 38 0.19 3.28 22.94
CA GLU A 38 1.57 3.76 22.95
C GLU A 38 2.47 2.79 23.75
N GLY A 39 3.65 2.51 23.22
CA GLY A 39 4.59 1.49 23.70
C GLY A 39 4.52 0.16 22.94
N ARG A 40 3.53 -0.01 22.05
CA ARG A 40 3.40 -1.19 21.17
C ARG A 40 3.26 -0.81 19.70
N MET A 41 2.13 -0.21 19.31
CA MET A 41 1.89 0.25 17.93
C MET A 41 1.76 1.77 17.90
N ASP A 42 2.90 2.45 17.92
CA ASP A 42 2.96 3.91 18.04
C ASP A 42 2.63 4.66 16.75
N LYS A 43 2.83 4.02 15.59
CA LYS A 43 2.58 4.60 14.27
C LYS A 43 1.56 3.80 13.51
N GLN A 44 0.56 4.49 13.00
CA GLN A 44 -0.50 3.93 12.17
C GLN A 44 -0.50 4.69 10.85
N ILE A 45 -0.24 3.96 9.77
CA ILE A 45 -0.24 4.50 8.41
C ILE A 45 -1.37 3.80 7.67
N GLU A 46 -2.30 4.58 7.15
CA GLU A 46 -3.36 4.09 6.28
C GLU A 46 -2.87 4.08 4.84
N MET A 47 -3.00 2.94 4.16
CA MET A 47 -2.72 2.83 2.74
C MET A 47 -4.03 3.02 1.96
N SER A 48 -4.23 4.25 1.48
CA SER A 48 -5.44 4.66 0.75
C SER A 48 -5.36 4.39 -0.76
N TYR A 49 -6.41 4.81 -1.48
CA TYR A 49 -6.44 4.82 -2.94
C TYR A 49 -5.37 5.71 -3.57
N CYS A 50 -5.13 5.48 -4.87
CA CYS A 50 -4.11 6.15 -5.66
C CYS A 50 -4.57 7.57 -6.01
N LEU A 51 -3.97 8.57 -5.36
CA LEU A 51 -4.15 9.96 -5.73
C LEU A 51 -3.27 10.35 -6.91
N PHE A 52 -3.57 11.49 -7.53
CA PHE A 52 -2.83 11.99 -8.69
C PHE A 52 -1.31 12.12 -8.45
N GLU A 53 -0.89 12.52 -7.24
CA GLU A 53 0.53 12.54 -6.88
C GLU A 53 1.16 11.14 -6.89
N GLY A 54 0.43 10.13 -6.40
CA GLY A 54 0.84 8.73 -6.48
C GLY A 54 0.91 8.24 -7.92
N PHE A 55 -0.08 8.58 -8.74
CA PHE A 55 -0.07 8.29 -10.17
C PHE A 55 1.17 8.89 -10.87
N LYS A 56 1.54 10.14 -10.61
CA LYS A 56 2.73 10.76 -11.21
C LYS A 56 4.01 10.01 -10.86
N VAL A 57 4.13 9.54 -9.62
CA VAL A 57 5.26 8.70 -9.20
C VAL A 57 5.27 7.38 -9.98
N LEU A 58 4.12 6.72 -10.14
CA LEU A 58 4.02 5.48 -10.92
C LEU A 58 4.32 5.72 -12.41
N ALA A 59 3.78 6.79 -13.01
CA ALA A 59 4.01 7.15 -14.41
C ALA A 59 5.48 7.44 -14.69
N LYS A 60 6.15 8.16 -13.78
CA LYS A 60 7.59 8.38 -13.84
C LYS A 60 8.35 7.05 -13.72
N ASN A 61 7.99 6.21 -12.76
CA ASN A 61 8.74 4.97 -12.49
C ASN A 61 8.59 3.92 -13.60
N TYR A 62 7.41 3.79 -14.20
CA TYR A 62 7.13 2.75 -15.20
C TYR A 62 7.30 3.20 -16.64
N LEU A 63 7.06 4.49 -16.93
CA LEU A 63 7.03 5.02 -18.30
C LEU A 63 8.04 6.15 -18.54
N ASP A 64 8.77 6.60 -17.50
CA ASP A 64 9.65 7.78 -17.54
C ASP A 64 8.94 9.07 -18.00
N VAL A 65 7.63 9.17 -17.73
CA VAL A 65 6.80 10.32 -18.07
C VAL A 65 6.65 11.23 -16.86
N VAL A 66 7.12 12.47 -16.99
CA VAL A 66 7.00 13.51 -15.95
C VAL A 66 5.79 14.42 -16.19
N GLU A 67 5.43 14.65 -17.46
CA GLU A 67 4.28 15.44 -17.87
C GLU A 67 3.66 14.85 -19.14
N HIS A 68 2.34 14.93 -19.27
CA HIS A 68 1.62 14.51 -20.47
C HIS A 68 0.33 15.32 -20.61
N GLY A 69 -0.11 15.62 -21.84
CA GLY A 69 -1.34 16.39 -22.08
C GLY A 69 -2.60 15.75 -21.49
N LEU A 70 -2.59 14.43 -21.29
CA LEU A 70 -3.69 13.68 -20.65
C LEU A 70 -3.68 13.74 -19.13
N PHE A 71 -2.65 14.28 -18.48
CA PHE A 71 -2.57 14.29 -17.01
C PHE A 71 -3.74 15.02 -16.36
N GLY A 72 -4.24 16.10 -16.97
CA GLY A 72 -5.43 16.80 -16.47
C GLY A 72 -6.69 15.94 -16.51
N GLU A 73 -6.86 15.13 -17.56
CA GLU A 73 -7.99 14.19 -17.67
C GLU A 73 -7.85 13.03 -16.68
N ILE A 74 -6.64 12.47 -16.57
CA ILE A 74 -6.34 11.39 -15.62
C ILE A 74 -6.57 11.84 -14.18
N GLN A 75 -6.15 13.06 -13.83
CA GLN A 75 -6.40 13.63 -12.51
C GLN A 75 -7.90 13.66 -12.21
N ARG A 76 -8.72 14.19 -13.13
CA ARG A 76 -10.17 14.24 -12.96
C ARG A 76 -10.78 12.85 -12.78
N LEU A 77 -10.33 11.87 -13.58
CA LEU A 77 -10.83 10.49 -13.49
C LEU A 77 -10.45 9.81 -12.16
N LEU A 78 -9.25 10.05 -11.64
CA LEU A 78 -8.81 9.55 -10.34
C LEU A 78 -9.52 10.22 -9.16
N GLU A 79 -10.00 11.46 -9.33
CA GLU A 79 -10.83 12.14 -8.32
C GLU A 79 -12.27 11.61 -8.30
N GLU A 80 -12.75 11.08 -9.43
CA GLU A 80 -14.10 10.51 -9.56
C GLU A 80 -14.15 8.99 -9.26
N THR A 81 -13.01 8.31 -9.28
CA THR A 81 -12.93 6.84 -9.16
C THR A 81 -11.86 6.40 -8.17
N ASP A 82 -12.27 5.61 -7.19
CA ASP A 82 -11.35 4.93 -6.28
C ASP A 82 -10.59 3.80 -7.01
N MET A 83 -9.28 3.95 -7.16
CA MET A 83 -8.39 2.93 -7.72
C MET A 83 -7.26 2.59 -6.76
N LEU A 84 -6.91 1.32 -6.63
CA LEU A 84 -5.74 0.94 -5.84
C LEU A 84 -4.46 1.32 -6.61
N PRO A 85 -3.37 1.70 -5.92
CA PRO A 85 -2.08 1.96 -6.57
C PRO A 85 -1.59 0.78 -7.43
N THR A 86 -1.94 -0.46 -7.06
CA THR A 86 -1.64 -1.67 -7.83
C THR A 86 -2.39 -1.70 -9.15
N ASP A 87 -3.68 -1.37 -9.15
CA ASP A 87 -4.51 -1.37 -10.35
C ASP A 87 -4.00 -0.31 -11.35
N VAL A 88 -3.60 0.87 -10.83
CA VAL A 88 -2.98 1.91 -11.64
C VAL A 88 -1.64 1.45 -12.20
N ALA A 89 -0.80 0.81 -11.39
CA ALA A 89 0.48 0.27 -11.85
C ALA A 89 0.30 -0.77 -12.97
N ASP A 90 -0.66 -1.68 -12.84
CA ASP A 90 -0.94 -2.71 -13.84
C ASP A 90 -1.35 -2.11 -15.20
N ASN A 91 -2.05 -0.96 -15.19
CA ASN A 91 -2.39 -0.23 -16.40
C ASN A 91 -1.20 0.53 -17.02
N LEU A 92 -0.20 0.89 -16.20
CA LEU A 92 0.99 1.61 -16.64
C LEU A 92 2.14 0.69 -17.06
N MET A 93 2.13 -0.57 -16.61
CA MET A 93 3.17 -1.51 -17.01
C MET A 93 3.07 -1.78 -18.52
N PRO A 94 4.19 -1.70 -19.27
CA PRO A 94 4.22 -2.13 -20.65
C PRO A 94 3.78 -3.58 -20.68
N MET A 95 2.69 -3.90 -21.38
CA MET A 95 2.27 -5.27 -21.60
C MET A 95 3.44 -6.03 -22.20
N SER A 96 4.17 -6.82 -21.38
CA SER A 96 5.09 -7.83 -21.89
C SER A 96 4.23 -8.75 -22.74
N THR A 97 4.24 -8.50 -24.05
CA THR A 97 3.57 -9.25 -25.13
C THR A 97 2.42 -10.11 -24.59
N LYS A 98 1.16 -9.66 -24.72
CA LYS A 98 0.00 -10.54 -24.57
C LYS A 98 0.36 -11.88 -25.22
N LYS A 99 0.64 -12.90 -24.41
CA LYS A 99 0.95 -14.24 -24.92
C LYS A 99 -0.31 -14.58 -25.69
N LYS A 100 -0.23 -14.60 -27.03
CA LYS A 100 -1.33 -15.04 -27.87
C LYS A 100 -1.75 -16.37 -27.27
N ARG A 101 -2.94 -16.42 -26.67
CA ARG A 101 -3.58 -17.68 -26.34
C ARG A 101 -3.86 -18.27 -27.71
N ASP A 102 -3.00 -19.18 -28.15
CA ASP A 102 -3.28 -20.01 -29.30
C ASP A 102 -4.62 -20.71 -29.01
N PRO A 103 -5.61 -20.63 -29.91
CA PRO A 103 -6.82 -21.42 -29.78
C PRO A 103 -6.43 -22.88 -30.03
N ASN A 104 -6.54 -23.71 -29.01
CA ASN A 104 -6.62 -25.15 -29.16
C ASN A 104 -7.91 -25.64 -28.52
#